data_AF-A0A9D8EQZ1-F1
#
_entry.id   AF-A0A9D8EQZ1-F1
#
_cell.length_a   1.000
_cell.length_b   1.000
_cell.length_c   1.000
_cell.angle_alpha   90.00
_cell.angle_beta   90.00
_cell.angle_gamma   90.00
#
_symmetry.space_group_name_H-M   'P 1'
#
loop_
_entity.id
_entity.type
_entity.pdbx_description
1 polymer ?
#
loop_
_entity_poly.entity_id
_entity_poly.type
_entity_poly.pdbx_seq_one_letter_code
_entity_poly.pdbx_strand_id
1 'polypeptide(L)' 'MRIIGIDLGEKRIGIAVTDKLNKIASPLTVIDNNSDAKEKILKIIKQYNAGEIVIGG' A
#
# COMPACT_ATOMS: atom_id res chain seq x y z
N MET A 1 -11.95 -8.33 -2.62
CA MET A 1 -10.70 -8.02 -1.92
C MET A 1 -9.73 -7.45 -2.92
N ARG A 2 -8.77 -6.62 -2.50
CA ARG A 2 -7.72 -6.07 -3.37
C ARG A 2 -6.34 -6.51 -2.89
N ILE A 3 -5.32 -6.30 -3.70
CA ILE A 3 -3.92 -6.47 -3.33
C ILE A 3 -3.31 -5.08 -3.17
N ILE A 4 -2.51 -4.90 -2.11
CA ILE A 4 -1.75 -3.66 -1.88
C ILE A 4 -0.27 -3.94 -2.16
N GLY A 5 0.33 -3.13 -3.02
CA GLY A 5 1.77 -3.08 -3.22
C GLY A 5 2.39 -2.00 -2.33
N ILE A 6 3.49 -2.32 -1.66
CA ILE A 6 4.26 -1.39 -0.81
C ILE A 6 5.70 -1.38 -1.29
N ASP A 7 6.22 -0.21 -1.63
CA ASP A 7 7.61 0.02 -2.00
C ASP A 7 8.31 0.79 -0.87
N LEU A 8 9.19 0.11 -0.12
CA LEU A 8 9.78 0.61 1.13
C LEU A 8 11.06 1.43 0.88
N GLY A 9 10.93 2.72 0.60
CA GLY A 9 12.06 3.63 0.57
C GLY A 9 12.45 4.18 1.95
N GLU A 10 13.72 4.57 2.11
CA GLU A 10 14.24 5.11 3.38
C GLU A 10 13.52 6.39 3.85
N LYS A 11 13.07 7.23 2.93
CA LYS A 11 12.38 8.51 3.24
C LYS A 11 10.89 8.47 2.94
N ARG A 12 10.49 7.68 1.95
CA ARG A 12 9.12 7.65 1.42
C ARG A 12 8.74 6.22 1.10
N ILE A 13 7.49 5.88 1.34
CA ILE A 13 6.91 4.59 1.04
C ILE A 13 5.86 4.77 -0.06
N GLY A 14 6.08 4.14 -1.20
CA GLY A 14 5.11 4.08 -2.29
C GLY A 14 4.03 3.05 -1.98
N ILE A 15 2.76 3.41 -2.18
CA ILE A 15 1.63 2.49 -2.02
C ILE A 15 0.88 2.40 -3.35
N ALA A 16 0.64 1.18 -3.82
CA ALA A 16 -0.18 0.87 -4.98
C ALA A 16 -1.33 -0.05 -4.58
N VAL A 17 -2.42 -0.02 -5.34
CA VAL A 17 -3.60 -0.85 -5.10
C VAL A 17 -4.11 -1.43 -6.42
N THR A 18 -4.59 -2.67 -6.38
CA THR A 18 -5.24 -3.28 -7.54
C THR A 18 -6.69 -2.83 -7.74
N ASP A 19 -7.18 -2.98 -8.96
CA ASP A 19 -8.61 -2.97 -9.24
C ASP A 19 -9.35 -4.12 -8.52
N LYS A 20 -10.69 -4.14 -8.59
CA LYS A 20 -11.50 -5.18 -7.93
C LYS A 20 -11.33 -6.58 -8.52
N LEU A 21 -10.78 -6.69 -9.73
CA LEU A 21 -10.53 -7.95 -10.42
C LEU A 21 -9.08 -8.43 -10.23
N ASN A 22 -8.27 -7.69 -9.47
CA ASN A 22 -6.84 -7.91 -9.27
C ASN A 22 -6.04 -7.96 -10.60
N LYS A 23 -6.46 -7.22 -11.62
CA LYS A 23 -5.79 -7.23 -12.94
C LYS A 23 -4.80 -6.11 -13.14
N ILE A 24 -5.16 -4.90 -12.71
CA ILE A 24 -4.34 -3.71 -12.90
C ILE A 24 -4.01 -3.13 -11.53
N ALA A 25 -2.74 -2.85 -11.28
CA ALA A 25 -2.28 -2.06 -10.15
C ALA A 25 -2.10 -0.59 -10.57
N SER A 26 -2.53 0.32 -9.72
CA SER A 26 -2.33 1.76 -9.90
C SER A 26 -1.71 2.38 -8.65
N PRO A 27 -0.87 3.43 -8.78
CA PRO A 27 -0.40 4.21 -7.63
C PRO A 27 -1.59 4.72 -6.82
N LEU A 28 -1.52 4.56 -5.50
CA LEU A 28 -2.53 5.05 -4.57
C LEU A 28 -2.06 6.31 -3.86
N THR A 29 -0.90 6.25 -3.22
CA THR A 29 -0.33 7.37 -2.47
C THR A 29 1.16 7.14 -2.19
N VAL A 30 1.82 8.18 -1.70
CA VAL A 30 3.17 8.11 -1.14
C VAL A 30 3.10 8.68 0.27
N ILE A 31 3.64 7.97 1.25
CA ILE A 31 3.69 8.41 2.65
C ILE A 31 5.13 8.58 3.10
N ASP A 32 5.37 9.45 4.08
CA ASP A 32 6.69 9.58 4.70
C ASP A 32 7.02 8.32 5.52
N ASN A 33 8.27 7.86 5.44
CA ASN A 33 8.77 6.76 6.25
C ASN A 33 9.22 7.28 7.62
N ASN A 34 8.26 7.46 8.52
CA ASN A 34 8.49 7.92 9.89
C ASN A 34 7.69 7.05 10.89
N SER A 35 7.63 7.46 12.16
CA SER A 35 6.96 6.72 13.22
C SER A 35 5.46 6.45 12.99
N ASP A 36 4.78 7.24 12.14
CA ASP A 36 3.35 7.08 11.84
C ASP A 36 3.06 6.20 10.62
N ALA A 37 4.09 5.80 9.86
CA ALA A 37 3.93 5.10 8.59
C ALA A 37 3.13 3.81 8.73
N LYS A 38 3.40 3.04 9.79
CA LYS A 38 2.70 1.78 10.08
C LYS A 38 1.20 2.00 10.29
N GLU A 39 0.80 3.06 10.99
CA GLU A 39 -0.61 3.36 11.23
C GLU A 39 -1.31 3.76 9.92
N LYS A 40 -0.66 4.58 9.09
CA LYS A 40 -1.18 4.97 7.76
C LYS A 40 -1.38 3.75 6.87
N ILE A 41 -0.40 2.84 6.82
CA ILE A 41 -0.48 1.59 6.05
C ILE A 41 -1.65 0.73 6.56
N LEU A 42 -1.81 0.56 7.87
CA LEU A 42 -2.92 -0.20 8.46
C LEU A 42 -4.29 0.40 8.11
N LYS A 43 -4.42 1.73 8.10
CA LYS A 43 -5.65 2.41 7.66
C LYS A 43 -5.96 2.11 6.19
N ILE A 44 -4.96 2.16 5.32
CA ILE A 44 -5.12 1.85 3.89
C ILE A 44 -5.55 0.38 3.68
N ILE A 45 -4.87 -0.57 4.34
CA ILE A 45 -5.20 -2.00 4.25
C ILE A 45 -6.67 -2.25 4.61
N LYS A 46 -7.15 -1.64 5.70
CA LYS A 46 -8.55 -1.74 6.14
C LYS A 46 -9.50 -1.07 5.16
N GLN A 47 -9.19 0.15 4.71
CA GLN A 47 -10.02 0.91 3.78
C GLN A 47 -10.28 0.16 2.47
N TYR A 48 -9.26 -0.52 1.94
CA TYR A 48 -9.37 -1.23 0.66
C TYR A 48 -9.76 -2.71 0.81
N ASN A 49 -9.95 -3.19 2.05
CA ASN A 49 -10.19 -4.60 2.38
C ASN A 49 -9.18 -5.50 1.65
N ALA A 50 -7.90 -5.21 1.88
CA ALA A 50 -6.80 -5.89 1.22
C ALA A 50 -6.73 -7.35 1.69
N GLY A 51 -6.71 -8.28 0.73
CA GLY A 51 -6.56 -9.70 1.00
C GLY A 51 -5.10 -10.14 1.06
N GLU A 52 -4.23 -9.40 0.37
CA GLU A 52 -2.82 -9.69 0.25
C GLU A 52 -2.02 -8.38 0.19
N ILE A 53 -0.77 -8.45 0.66
CA ILE A 53 0.18 -7.35 0.65
C ILE A 53 1.47 -7.85 0.02
N VAL A 54 1.96 -7.13 -0.98
CA VAL A 54 3.24 -7.39 -1.63
C VAL A 54 4.19 -6.27 -1.25
N ILE A 55 5.39 -6.63 -0.76
CA ILE A 55 6.40 -5.66 -0.36
C ILE A 55 7.59 -5.78 -1.32
N GLY A 56 7.93 -4.67 -1.97
CA GLY A 56 9.17 -4.47 -2.72
C GLY A 56 10.10 -3.52 -1.95
N GLY A 57 11.40 -3.61 -2.23
CA GLY A 57 12.43 -2.75 -1.66
C GLY A 57 13.54 -2.49 -2.67
#